data_AF-A0A6P0IUT1-F1
#
_entry.id   AF-A0A6P0IUT1-F1
#
_cell.length_a   1.000
_cell.length_b   1.000
_cell.length_c   1.000
_cell.angle_alpha   90.00
_cell.angle_beta   90.00
_cell.angle_gamma   90.00
#
_symmetry.space_group_name_H-M   'P 1'
#
loop_
_entity.id
_entity.type
_entity.pdbx_description
1 polymer ?
#
loop_
_entity_poly.entity_id
_entity_poly.type
_entity_poly.pdbx_seq_one_letter_code
_entity_poly.pdbx_strand_id
1 'polypeptide(L)'
;ALGIDAAGKVNSSHPQCNHGQKWEVVELGLERAGLGGRGAGELPESEPRKKHSLSQPHHHAHVHSLTSSSSHALTPSPLDHLKLVAAVGDPMQIAAAGMAMAASRHCGVLLAGGTQMLAVYTLAQGLAESGLAYPSMIEGNSLAWQPAQVVVGTTRWVAEDSTGDTVGLAKDIGSVPLLATQLSFSQSRYSQLQAYEQGYVKEGVGAGGCAIAAHLYKGWNSAELLQAIENLVEQYRLSLK
;
A
#
# COMPACT_ATOMS: atom_id res chain seq x y z
N ALA A 1 5.59 -11.56 -5.34
CA ALA A 1 7.04 -11.36 -5.11
C ALA A 1 7.46 -11.32 -3.63
N LEU A 2 6.90 -10.44 -2.77
CA LEU A 2 7.14 -10.45 -1.30
C LEU A 2 6.21 -11.43 -0.53
N GLY A 3 5.59 -12.39 -1.21
CA GLY A 3 4.63 -13.32 -0.60
C GLY A 3 3.23 -12.76 -0.33
N ILE A 4 2.95 -11.50 -0.70
CA ILE A 4 1.62 -10.89 -0.60
C ILE A 4 0.86 -11.08 -1.92
N ASP A 5 -0.37 -11.57 -1.84
CA ASP A 5 -1.31 -11.62 -2.97
C ASP A 5 -1.85 -10.22 -3.26
N ALA A 6 -1.18 -9.49 -4.15
CA ALA A 6 -1.53 -8.11 -4.50
C ALA A 6 -2.24 -7.99 -5.87
N ALA A 7 -2.43 -9.11 -6.59
CA ALA A 7 -3.02 -9.11 -7.92
C ALA A 7 -4.46 -8.55 -7.85
N GLY A 8 -4.76 -7.54 -8.68
CA GLY A 8 -6.08 -6.89 -8.70
C GLY A 8 -6.40 -5.99 -7.50
N LYS A 9 -5.51 -5.86 -6.50
CA LYS A 9 -5.79 -5.09 -5.27
C LYS A 9 -5.22 -3.67 -5.28
N VAL A 10 -4.30 -3.37 -6.20
CA VAL A 10 -3.58 -2.08 -6.26
C VAL A 10 -4.39 -0.99 -6.97
N ASN A 11 -4.67 0.11 -6.28
CA ASN A 11 -5.43 1.24 -6.81
C ASN A 11 -4.76 1.95 -8.01
N SER A 12 -5.54 2.78 -8.69
CA SER A 12 -5.13 3.68 -9.79
C SER A 12 -5.54 5.11 -9.45
N SER A 13 -4.97 6.15 -10.07
CA SER A 13 -5.50 7.52 -9.97
C SER A 13 -6.71 7.77 -10.90
N HIS A 14 -7.24 6.73 -11.53
CA HIS A 14 -8.39 6.79 -12.43
C HIS A 14 -9.56 5.94 -11.90
N PRO A 15 -10.83 6.24 -12.28
CA PRO A 15 -11.99 5.43 -11.96
C PRO A 15 -11.92 3.94 -12.37
N GLN A 16 -11.05 3.59 -13.32
CA GLN A 16 -10.82 2.21 -13.74
C GLN A 16 -9.35 1.84 -13.50
N CYS A 17 -9.12 0.63 -13.02
CA CYS A 17 -7.79 0.08 -12.82
C CYS A 17 -7.39 -0.82 -13.99
N ASN A 18 -6.22 -0.57 -14.57
CA ASN A 18 -5.62 -1.37 -15.65
C ASN A 18 -4.82 -2.56 -15.10
N HIS A 19 -5.45 -3.40 -14.28
CA HIS A 19 -4.78 -4.48 -13.56
C HIS A 19 -3.99 -5.44 -14.46
N GLY A 20 -4.54 -5.83 -15.62
CA GLY A 20 -3.84 -6.69 -16.58
C GLY A 20 -2.51 -6.10 -17.03
N GLN A 21 -2.51 -4.85 -17.51
CA GLN A 21 -1.29 -4.17 -17.93
C GLN A 21 -0.29 -3.99 -16.79
N LYS A 22 -0.75 -3.63 -15.59
CA LYS A 22 0.11 -3.53 -14.40
C LYS A 22 0.78 -4.87 -14.10
N TRP A 23 0.01 -5.96 -14.18
CA TRP A 23 0.51 -7.31 -13.94
C TRP A 23 1.56 -7.71 -14.96
N GLU A 24 1.26 -7.58 -16.26
CA GLU A 24 2.18 -7.90 -17.36
C GLU A 24 3.53 -7.16 -17.23
N VAL A 25 3.50 -5.87 -16.88
CA VAL A 25 4.73 -5.08 -16.72
C VAL A 25 5.56 -5.57 -15.53
N VAL A 26 4.92 -5.88 -14.40
CA VAL A 26 5.61 -6.38 -13.20
C VAL A 26 6.17 -7.78 -13.46
N GLU A 27 5.38 -8.67 -14.06
CA GLU A 27 5.81 -10.03 -14.39
C GLU A 27 7.02 -10.03 -15.32
N LEU A 28 6.97 -9.25 -16.41
CA LEU A 28 8.11 -9.09 -17.33
C LEU A 28 9.36 -8.55 -16.62
N GLY A 29 9.20 -7.60 -15.70
CA GLY A 29 10.31 -7.07 -14.90
C GLY A 29 10.91 -8.13 -13.97
N LEU A 30 10.08 -8.94 -13.33
CA LEU A 30 10.52 -10.05 -12.48
C LEU A 30 11.23 -11.13 -13.29
N GLU A 31 10.71 -11.51 -14.45
CA GLU A 31 11.34 -12.48 -15.36
C GLU A 31 12.72 -12.02 -15.81
N ARG A 32 12.83 -10.77 -16.29
CA ARG A 32 14.11 -10.19 -16.73
C ARG A 32 15.15 -10.10 -15.62
N ALA A 33 14.71 -9.96 -14.37
CA ALA A 33 15.57 -9.97 -13.20
C ALA A 33 15.90 -11.39 -12.68
N GLY A 34 15.36 -12.46 -13.30
CA GLY A 34 15.53 -13.83 -12.83
C GLY A 34 14.75 -14.16 -11.55
N LEU A 35 13.67 -13.43 -11.28
CA LEU A 35 12.82 -13.53 -10.07
C LEU A 35 11.42 -14.14 -10.34
N GLY A 36 11.12 -14.54 -11.58
CA GLY A 36 9.79 -14.94 -12.06
C GLY A 36 9.11 -16.17 -11.42
N GLY A 37 9.74 -16.86 -10.46
CA GLY A 37 9.15 -18.01 -9.77
C GLY A 37 8.65 -17.74 -8.34
N ARG A 38 8.79 -16.51 -7.83
CA ARG A 38 8.50 -16.17 -6.42
C ARG A 38 7.11 -15.55 -6.26
N GLY A 39 6.10 -16.42 -6.26
CA GLY A 39 4.72 -16.10 -5.88
C GLY A 39 3.99 -15.26 -6.92
N ALA A 40 3.47 -15.94 -7.95
CA ALA A 40 2.46 -15.40 -8.84
C ALA A 40 1.08 -15.64 -8.19
N GLY A 41 0.45 -14.57 -7.69
CA GLY A 41 -1.00 -14.59 -7.56
C GLY A 41 -1.57 -14.51 -8.96
N GLU A 42 -2.52 -15.38 -9.30
CA GLU A 42 -3.24 -15.26 -10.57
C GLU A 42 -4.21 -14.09 -10.48
N LEU A 43 -4.37 -13.33 -11.57
CA LEU A 43 -5.47 -12.36 -11.65
C LEU A 43 -6.79 -13.13 -11.52
N PRO A 44 -7.68 -12.78 -10.59
CA PRO A 44 -8.98 -13.42 -10.52
C PRO A 44 -9.73 -13.21 -11.83
N GLU A 45 -10.29 -14.28 -12.39
CA GLU A 45 -11.21 -14.20 -13.53
C GLU A 45 -12.33 -13.20 -13.19
N SER A 46 -12.67 -12.36 -14.15
CA SER A 46 -13.56 -11.22 -13.97
C SER A 46 -15.00 -11.66 -13.67
N GLU A 47 -15.31 -12.00 -12.42
CA GLU A 47 -16.67 -12.06 -11.93
C GLU A 47 -17.02 -10.84 -11.07
N PRO A 48 -18.22 -10.27 -11.19
CA PRO A 48 -18.65 -9.14 -10.35
C PRO A 48 -18.73 -9.58 -8.88
N ARG A 49 -17.80 -9.09 -8.06
CA ARG A 49 -17.65 -9.41 -6.63
C ARG A 49 -18.92 -9.01 -5.85
N LYS A 50 -19.72 -10.00 -5.40
CA LYS A 50 -20.87 -9.79 -4.51
C LYS A 50 -20.41 -9.54 -3.07
N LYS A 51 -21.09 -8.62 -2.38
CA LYS A 51 -20.84 -8.25 -0.98
C LYS A 51 -20.99 -9.46 -0.06
N HIS A 52 -20.02 -9.66 0.84
CA HIS A 52 -20.08 -10.68 1.90
C HIS A 52 -21.29 -10.42 2.82
N SER A 53 -22.17 -11.43 2.92
CA SER A 53 -23.10 -11.59 4.04
C SER A 53 -22.65 -12.80 4.87
N LEU A 54 -22.66 -12.63 6.20
CA LEU A 54 -22.28 -13.64 7.18
C LEU A 54 -23.36 -14.73 7.27
N SER A 55 -22.98 -15.99 7.05
CA SER A 55 -23.68 -17.14 7.64
C SER A 55 -22.76 -18.38 7.72
N GLN A 56 -23.07 -19.22 8.70
CA GLN A 56 -22.24 -20.21 9.41
C GLN A 56 -22.13 -21.62 8.72
N PRO A 57 -21.37 -22.59 9.28
CA PRO A 57 -20.61 -23.58 8.51
C PRO A 57 -21.30 -24.94 8.37
N HIS A 58 -20.94 -25.68 7.32
CA HIS A 58 -21.19 -27.12 7.23
C HIS A 58 -19.87 -27.87 6.98
N HIS A 59 -19.62 -28.85 7.85
CA HIS A 59 -18.54 -29.82 7.81
C HIS A 59 -18.71 -30.81 6.65
N HIS A 60 -17.65 -31.05 5.88
CA HIS A 60 -17.38 -32.37 5.30
C HIS A 60 -15.86 -32.57 5.14
N ALA A 61 -15.36 -33.65 5.74
CA ALA A 61 -13.98 -34.08 5.65
C ALA A 61 -13.73 -34.80 4.32
N HIS A 62 -12.64 -34.46 3.62
CA HIS A 62 -12.08 -35.27 2.55
C HIS A 62 -10.59 -35.45 2.76
N VAL A 63 -10.20 -36.72 2.81
CA VAL A 63 -8.84 -37.21 2.99
C VAL A 63 -8.16 -37.20 1.63
N HIS A 64 -7.09 -36.42 1.46
CA HIS A 64 -6.21 -36.53 0.29
C HIS A 64 -4.77 -36.81 0.71
N SER A 65 -4.34 -38.00 0.28
CA SER A 65 -2.99 -38.50 0.02
C SER A 65 -1.83 -37.51 0.15
N LEU A 66 -0.95 -37.77 1.13
CA LEU A 66 0.36 -37.16 1.28
C LEU A 66 1.35 -37.78 0.29
N THR A 67 1.69 -37.06 -0.77
CA THR A 67 2.97 -37.23 -1.48
C THR A 67 3.86 -36.06 -1.13
N SER A 68 4.83 -36.32 -0.26
CA SER A 68 5.83 -35.38 0.22
C SER A 68 6.88 -35.07 -0.85
N SER A 69 6.76 -33.90 -1.49
CA SER A 69 7.88 -33.21 -2.12
C SER A 69 8.26 -32.02 -1.23
N SER A 70 9.13 -32.27 -0.27
CA SER A 70 9.71 -31.24 0.59
C SER A 70 10.68 -30.37 -0.22
N SER A 71 10.13 -29.39 -0.94
CA SER A 71 10.85 -28.17 -1.27
C SER A 71 10.89 -27.32 0.00
N HIS A 72 11.98 -27.40 0.75
CA HIS A 72 12.26 -26.37 1.75
C HIS A 72 12.34 -25.04 1.00
N ALA A 73 11.27 -24.25 1.07
CA ALA A 73 11.25 -22.88 0.57
C ALA A 73 12.31 -22.10 1.35
N LEU A 74 13.45 -21.85 0.73
CA LEU A 74 14.50 -20.99 1.27
C LEU A 74 13.85 -19.65 1.60
N THR A 75 13.89 -19.25 2.87
CA THR A 75 13.47 -17.92 3.30
C THR A 75 14.23 -16.88 2.47
N PRO A 76 13.54 -15.92 1.82
CA PRO A 76 14.19 -14.91 0.98
C PRO A 76 15.31 -14.19 1.75
N SER A 77 16.49 -14.07 1.14
CA SER A 77 17.58 -13.30 1.74
C SER A 77 17.32 -11.79 1.61
N PRO A 78 17.97 -10.93 2.41
CA PRO A 78 17.82 -9.48 2.27
C PRO A 78 18.24 -8.95 0.90
N LEU A 79 19.25 -9.59 0.31
CA LEU A 79 19.69 -9.31 -1.06
C LEU A 79 18.59 -9.63 -2.08
N ASP A 80 17.67 -10.55 -1.78
CA ASP A 80 16.52 -10.83 -2.65
C ASP A 80 15.49 -9.70 -2.60
N HIS A 81 15.26 -9.09 -1.43
CA HIS A 81 14.38 -7.93 -1.29
C HIS A 81 14.94 -6.67 -1.97
N LEU A 82 16.27 -6.45 -1.88
CA LEU A 82 16.93 -5.36 -2.59
C LEU A 82 16.93 -5.58 -4.12
N LYS A 83 17.17 -6.82 -4.58
CA LYS A 83 17.04 -7.15 -6.01
C LYS A 83 15.61 -6.96 -6.49
N LEU A 84 14.62 -7.29 -5.66
CA LEU A 84 13.21 -7.14 -6.02
C LEU A 84 12.84 -5.66 -6.22
N VAL A 85 13.16 -4.79 -5.26
CA VAL A 85 12.86 -3.35 -5.40
C VAL A 85 13.63 -2.74 -6.56
N ALA A 86 14.87 -3.20 -6.83
CA ALA A 86 15.64 -2.75 -7.98
C ALA A 86 15.04 -3.20 -9.33
N ALA A 87 14.35 -4.35 -9.37
CA ALA A 87 13.75 -4.89 -10.59
C ALA A 87 12.42 -4.24 -10.95
N VAL A 88 11.53 -4.09 -9.97
CA VAL A 88 10.11 -3.71 -10.21
C VAL A 88 9.56 -2.68 -9.23
N GLY A 89 10.37 -2.21 -8.28
CA GLY A 89 10.01 -1.13 -7.39
C GLY A 89 10.31 0.24 -8.00
N ASP A 90 10.29 1.27 -7.14
CA ASP A 90 10.71 2.62 -7.49
C ASP A 90 11.67 3.19 -6.42
N PRO A 91 12.47 4.23 -6.73
CA PRO A 91 13.42 4.79 -5.79
C PRO A 91 12.78 5.37 -4.51
N MET A 92 11.52 5.79 -4.58
CA MET A 92 10.81 6.32 -3.41
C MET A 92 10.55 5.20 -2.41
N GLN A 93 10.19 3.99 -2.85
CA GLN A 93 9.88 2.88 -1.95
C GLN A 93 11.04 2.53 -1.01
N ILE A 94 12.25 2.35 -1.54
CA ILE A 94 13.42 1.98 -0.72
C ILE A 94 13.86 3.13 0.20
N ALA A 95 13.77 4.38 -0.28
CA ALA A 95 14.08 5.55 0.53
C ALA A 95 13.08 5.70 1.68
N ALA A 96 11.79 5.60 1.40
CA ALA A 96 10.72 5.70 2.40
C ALA A 96 10.79 4.57 3.42
N ALA A 97 11.06 3.33 2.99
CA ALA A 97 11.25 2.19 3.88
C ALA A 97 12.42 2.46 4.85
N GLY A 98 13.59 2.87 4.35
CA GLY A 98 14.75 3.18 5.18
C GLY A 98 14.48 4.30 6.19
N MET A 99 13.83 5.39 5.75
CA MET A 99 13.43 6.49 6.63
C MET A 99 12.44 6.03 7.71
N ALA A 100 11.41 5.26 7.35
CA ALA A 100 10.42 4.75 8.29
C ALA A 100 11.05 3.81 9.32
N MET A 101 11.91 2.89 8.89
CA MET A 101 12.65 2.00 9.78
C MET A 101 13.50 2.80 10.77
N ALA A 102 14.23 3.81 10.29
CA ALA A 102 15.06 4.65 11.14
C ALA A 102 14.25 5.51 12.13
N ALA A 103 13.23 6.21 11.64
CA ALA A 103 12.40 7.10 12.44
C ALA A 103 11.56 6.34 13.48
N SER A 104 11.06 5.15 13.14
CA SER A 104 10.24 4.32 14.04
C SER A 104 10.93 3.96 15.36
N ARG A 105 12.26 3.99 15.41
CA ARG A 105 13.01 3.77 16.66
C ARG A 105 12.93 4.93 17.65
N HIS A 106 12.50 6.10 17.19
CA HIS A 106 12.52 7.34 17.94
C HIS A 106 11.15 7.99 18.06
N CYS A 107 10.26 7.81 17.08
CA CYS A 107 8.92 8.38 17.08
C CYS A 107 7.93 7.59 16.23
N GLY A 108 6.64 7.94 16.37
CA GLY A 108 5.59 7.44 15.48
C GLY A 108 5.76 7.94 14.04
N VAL A 109 5.51 7.06 13.08
CA VAL A 109 5.63 7.31 11.64
C VAL A 109 4.28 7.08 10.97
N LEU A 110 3.80 8.10 10.27
CA LEU A 110 2.65 8.01 9.38
C LEU A 110 3.14 7.88 7.93
N LEU A 111 3.07 6.68 7.37
CA LEU A 111 3.30 6.45 5.94
C LEU A 111 2.08 6.98 5.16
N ALA A 112 2.21 8.22 4.68
CA ALA A 112 1.11 8.97 4.07
C ALA A 112 0.93 8.63 2.57
N GLY A 113 -0.03 7.77 2.27
CA GLY A 113 -0.37 7.34 0.92
C GLY A 113 -1.18 6.05 0.88
N GLY A 114 -1.53 5.61 -0.32
CA GLY A 114 -2.41 4.46 -0.55
C GLY A 114 -1.67 3.13 -0.60
N THR A 115 -2.03 2.28 -1.57
CA THR A 115 -1.42 0.96 -1.77
C THR A 115 0.11 1.01 -1.96
N GLN A 116 0.67 2.15 -2.40
CA GLN A 116 2.12 2.34 -2.46
C GLN A 116 2.76 2.27 -1.07
N MET A 117 2.12 2.86 -0.05
CA MET A 117 2.65 2.87 1.32
C MET A 117 2.50 1.51 2.01
N LEU A 118 1.52 0.70 1.61
CA LEU A 118 1.45 -0.71 2.02
C LEU A 118 2.65 -1.49 1.46
N ALA A 119 3.05 -1.26 0.20
CA ALA A 119 4.26 -1.88 -0.36
C ALA A 119 5.54 -1.43 0.37
N VAL A 120 5.63 -0.14 0.74
CA VAL A 120 6.75 0.39 1.57
C VAL A 120 6.81 -0.29 2.93
N TYR A 121 5.66 -0.44 3.61
CA TYR A 121 5.59 -1.13 4.89
C TYR A 121 6.06 -2.60 4.75
N THR A 122 5.55 -3.33 3.76
CA THR A 122 5.93 -4.74 3.52
C THR A 122 7.41 -4.86 3.17
N LEU A 123 7.97 -3.92 2.40
CA LEU A 123 9.40 -3.90 2.10
C LEU A 123 10.24 -3.67 3.36
N ALA A 124 9.86 -2.70 4.21
CA ALA A 124 10.54 -2.44 5.48
C ALA A 124 10.51 -3.68 6.40
N GLN A 125 9.36 -4.33 6.50
CA GLN A 125 9.19 -5.57 7.25
C GLN A 125 10.09 -6.68 6.70
N GLY A 126 10.04 -6.93 5.39
CA GLY A 126 10.88 -7.94 4.75
C GLY A 126 12.37 -7.69 4.94
N LEU A 127 12.83 -6.43 4.85
CA LEU A 127 14.23 -6.07 5.07
C LEU A 127 14.68 -6.26 6.53
N ALA A 128 13.81 -5.98 7.49
CA ALA A 128 14.07 -6.22 8.92
C ALA A 128 14.13 -7.72 9.23
N GLU A 129 13.15 -8.50 8.75
CA GLU A 129 13.03 -9.94 9.04
C GLU A 129 14.11 -10.77 8.36
N SER A 130 14.47 -10.42 7.11
CA SER A 130 15.54 -11.11 6.40
C SER A 130 16.92 -10.81 6.99
N GLY A 131 17.04 -9.77 7.82
CA GLY A 131 18.27 -9.37 8.50
C GLY A 131 19.34 -8.95 7.48
N LEU A 132 19.25 -7.73 6.96
CA LEU A 132 20.22 -7.11 6.05
C LEU A 132 21.66 -7.17 6.62
N ALA A 133 22.31 -8.32 6.48
CA ALA A 133 23.72 -8.53 6.72
C ALA A 133 24.45 -7.98 5.49
N TYR A 134 24.65 -6.67 5.45
CA TYR A 134 25.62 -6.11 4.52
C TYR A 134 26.99 -6.67 4.91
N PRO A 135 27.74 -7.32 3.99
CA PRO A 135 29.10 -7.73 4.27
C PRO A 135 29.90 -6.48 4.62
N SER A 136 30.42 -6.42 5.85
CA SER A 136 31.37 -5.42 6.34
C SER A 136 30.95 -3.94 6.25
N MET A 137 30.31 -3.42 7.31
CA MET A 137 30.74 -2.15 7.95
C MET A 137 30.40 -2.14 9.46
N ILE A 138 29.41 -2.92 9.92
CA ILE A 138 29.11 -3.09 11.35
C ILE A 138 28.64 -4.54 11.60
N GLU A 139 29.50 -5.36 12.19
CA GLU A 139 29.12 -6.67 12.70
C GLU A 139 28.01 -6.52 13.77
N GLY A 140 26.92 -7.27 13.64
CA GLY A 140 25.93 -7.45 14.70
C GLY A 140 24.65 -6.60 14.66
N ASN A 141 24.41 -5.79 13.64
CA ASN A 141 23.21 -4.94 13.59
C ASN A 141 22.15 -5.51 12.62
N SER A 142 21.20 -6.29 13.14
CA SER A 142 19.90 -6.44 12.45
C SER A 142 19.30 -5.05 12.23
N LEU A 143 18.65 -4.80 11.08
CA LEU A 143 18.05 -3.50 10.80
C LEU A 143 16.87 -3.27 11.77
N ALA A 144 17.19 -2.71 12.95
CA ALA A 144 16.21 -2.47 13.99
C ALA A 144 15.17 -1.45 13.51
N TRP A 145 13.90 -1.84 13.60
CA TRP A 145 12.72 -1.01 13.36
C TRP A 145 11.64 -1.35 14.38
N GLN A 146 10.68 -0.44 14.61
CA GLN A 146 9.55 -0.66 15.51
C GLN A 146 8.24 -0.62 14.72
N PRO A 147 7.72 -1.76 14.22
CA PRO A 147 6.48 -1.78 13.42
C PRO A 147 5.28 -1.21 14.17
N ALA A 148 5.24 -1.35 15.50
CA ALA A 148 4.20 -0.78 16.35
C ALA A 148 4.16 0.77 16.34
N GLN A 149 5.23 1.43 15.88
CA GLN A 149 5.31 2.88 15.71
C GLN A 149 4.94 3.32 14.30
N VAL A 150 4.62 2.41 13.38
CA VAL A 150 4.35 2.73 11.96
C VAL A 150 2.90 2.44 11.62
N VAL A 151 2.23 3.42 11.00
CA VAL A 151 0.86 3.31 10.49
C VAL A 151 0.80 3.83 9.07
N VAL A 152 -0.03 3.22 8.22
CA VAL A 152 -0.34 3.75 6.89
C VAL A 152 -1.57 4.62 6.98
N GLY A 153 -1.47 5.85 6.46
CA GLY A 153 -2.57 6.82 6.44
C GLY A 153 -2.93 7.21 5.02
N THR A 154 -4.19 7.05 4.64
CA THR A 154 -4.68 7.36 3.30
C THR A 154 -6.02 8.11 3.32
N THR A 155 -6.66 8.28 2.17
CA THR A 155 -8.00 8.86 1.99
C THR A 155 -9.10 7.80 1.92
N ARG A 156 -10.35 8.18 2.24
CA ARG A 156 -11.53 7.35 1.97
C ARG A 156 -11.61 6.89 0.52
N TRP A 157 -11.20 7.73 -0.42
CA TRP A 157 -11.28 7.41 -1.85
C TRP A 157 -10.42 6.21 -2.23
N VAL A 158 -9.28 6.00 -1.57
CA VAL A 158 -8.44 4.81 -1.80
C VAL A 158 -8.97 3.62 -1.01
N ALA A 159 -9.32 3.82 0.26
CA ALA A 159 -9.77 2.74 1.14
C ALA A 159 -11.11 2.11 0.70
N GLU A 160 -11.99 2.90 0.09
CA GLU A 160 -13.34 2.51 -0.36
C GLU A 160 -13.42 2.21 -1.87
N ASP A 161 -12.30 2.32 -2.61
CA ASP A 161 -12.28 2.10 -4.06
C ASP A 161 -12.60 0.64 -4.42
N SER A 162 -13.74 0.42 -5.08
CA SER A 162 -14.16 -0.91 -5.51
C SER A 162 -13.31 -1.50 -6.64
N THR A 163 -12.46 -0.70 -7.29
CA THR A 163 -11.56 -1.17 -8.35
C THR A 163 -10.22 -1.65 -7.82
N GLY A 164 -9.93 -1.44 -6.54
CA GLY A 164 -8.82 -2.05 -5.80
C GLY A 164 -9.33 -2.76 -4.56
N ASP A 165 -8.42 -3.13 -3.66
CA ASP A 165 -8.77 -3.73 -2.36
C ASP A 165 -7.70 -3.36 -1.33
N THR A 166 -7.56 -2.06 -1.04
CA THR A 166 -6.55 -1.56 -0.09
C THR A 166 -6.71 -2.18 1.29
N VAL A 167 -7.95 -2.35 1.76
CA VAL A 167 -8.24 -2.95 3.06
C VAL A 167 -7.94 -4.46 3.06
N GLY A 168 -8.28 -5.18 1.99
CA GLY A 168 -7.88 -6.57 1.80
C GLY A 168 -6.37 -6.73 1.79
N LEU A 169 -5.66 -5.88 1.04
CA LEU A 169 -4.20 -5.90 0.98
C LEU A 169 -3.54 -5.64 2.35
N ALA A 170 -4.08 -4.70 3.13
CA ALA A 170 -3.61 -4.47 4.50
C ALA A 170 -3.84 -5.68 5.41
N LYS A 171 -4.98 -6.39 5.26
CA LYS A 171 -5.27 -7.63 5.99
C LYS A 171 -4.36 -8.78 5.58
N ASP A 172 -4.03 -8.89 4.30
CA ASP A 172 -3.11 -9.91 3.78
C ASP A 172 -1.68 -9.70 4.31
N ILE A 173 -1.28 -8.44 4.53
CA ILE A 173 -0.04 -8.09 5.24
C ILE A 173 -0.16 -8.42 6.73
N GLY A 174 -1.33 -8.17 7.34
CA GLY A 174 -1.71 -8.59 8.69
C GLY A 174 -1.17 -7.72 9.83
N SER A 175 0.08 -7.27 9.74
CA SER A 175 0.76 -6.48 10.78
C SER A 175 0.56 -4.97 10.67
N VAL A 176 0.12 -4.47 9.51
CA VAL A 176 0.06 -3.02 9.20
C VAL A 176 -1.24 -2.37 9.68
N PRO A 177 -1.17 -1.36 10.56
CA PRO A 177 -2.32 -0.51 10.86
C PRO A 177 -2.63 0.40 9.66
N LEU A 178 -3.91 0.52 9.29
CA LEU A 178 -4.38 1.36 8.20
C LEU A 178 -5.43 2.37 8.71
N LEU A 179 -5.20 3.65 8.45
CA LEU A 179 -6.12 4.75 8.73
C LEU A 179 -6.56 5.40 7.41
N ALA A 180 -7.83 5.78 7.32
CA ALA A 180 -8.37 6.54 6.20
C ALA A 180 -9.06 7.82 6.71
N THR A 181 -8.75 8.96 6.11
CA THR A 181 -9.50 10.20 6.38
C THR A 181 -10.87 10.18 5.73
N GLN A 182 -11.86 10.75 6.39
CA GLN A 182 -13.21 10.99 5.85
C GLN A 182 -13.32 12.29 5.04
N LEU A 183 -12.19 12.81 4.52
CA LEU A 183 -12.17 13.99 3.65
C LEU A 183 -13.09 13.77 2.43
N SER A 184 -14.01 14.70 2.20
CA SER A 184 -14.92 14.71 1.07
C SER A 184 -14.93 16.07 0.38
N PHE A 185 -15.00 16.02 -0.95
CA PHE A 185 -15.19 17.14 -1.87
C PHE A 185 -16.58 17.15 -2.51
N SER A 186 -17.51 16.34 -2.03
CA SER A 186 -18.90 16.30 -2.51
C SER A 186 -19.62 17.66 -2.44
N GLN A 187 -19.26 18.48 -1.45
CA GLN A 187 -19.80 19.84 -1.25
C GLN A 187 -18.93 20.94 -1.88
N SER A 188 -17.86 20.58 -2.59
CA SER A 188 -16.97 21.56 -3.23
C SER A 188 -17.74 22.37 -4.29
N ARG A 189 -17.43 23.65 -4.43
CA ARG A 189 -17.92 24.50 -5.53
C ARG A 189 -17.11 24.36 -6.83
N TYR A 190 -15.96 23.69 -6.78
CA TYR A 190 -15.11 23.41 -7.94
C TYR A 190 -15.32 21.97 -8.42
N SER A 191 -15.73 21.82 -9.69
CA SER A 191 -15.96 20.51 -10.32
C SER A 191 -14.70 19.66 -10.40
N GLN A 192 -13.52 20.28 -10.48
CA GLN A 192 -12.22 19.58 -10.48
C GLN A 192 -11.95 18.86 -9.16
N LEU A 193 -12.40 19.41 -8.03
CA LEU A 193 -12.32 18.73 -6.73
C LEU A 193 -13.41 17.66 -6.62
N GLN A 194 -14.63 17.93 -7.07
CA GLN A 194 -15.71 16.93 -7.09
C GLN A 194 -15.35 15.67 -7.90
N ALA A 195 -14.43 15.78 -8.87
CA ALA A 195 -13.93 14.62 -9.61
C ALA A 195 -13.32 13.53 -8.71
N TYR A 196 -12.79 13.87 -7.53
CA TYR A 196 -12.29 12.86 -6.58
C TYR A 196 -13.39 11.89 -6.13
N GLU A 197 -14.63 12.37 -5.98
CA GLU A 197 -15.78 11.55 -5.62
C GLU A 197 -16.20 10.57 -6.74
N GLN A 198 -15.66 10.78 -7.95
CA GLN A 198 -15.89 9.92 -9.11
C GLN A 198 -14.73 8.93 -9.33
N GLY A 199 -13.78 8.87 -8.39
CA GLY A 199 -12.65 7.94 -8.42
C GLY A 199 -11.40 8.46 -9.13
N TYR A 200 -11.37 9.75 -9.51
CA TYR A 200 -10.17 10.40 -10.04
C TYR A 200 -9.22 10.83 -8.93
N VAL A 201 -7.92 10.78 -9.21
CA VAL A 201 -6.80 11.13 -8.33
C VAL A 201 -6.73 10.27 -7.06
N LYS A 202 -7.72 10.41 -6.17
CA LYS A 202 -7.94 9.70 -4.89
C LYS A 202 -6.88 9.98 -3.82
N GLU A 203 -5.61 9.97 -4.17
CA GLU A 203 -4.51 10.17 -3.25
C GLU A 203 -3.29 10.72 -3.97
N GLY A 204 -2.36 11.29 -3.23
CA GLY A 204 -1.06 11.71 -3.73
C GLY A 204 -0.41 12.75 -2.83
N VAL A 205 0.91 12.87 -2.91
CA VAL A 205 1.67 13.92 -2.19
C VAL A 205 1.41 13.93 -0.68
N GLY A 206 1.04 12.77 -0.12
CA GLY A 206 0.72 12.62 1.32
C GLY A 206 -0.59 13.28 1.76
N ALA A 207 -1.52 13.59 0.85
CA ALA A 207 -2.75 14.32 1.15
C ALA A 207 -3.61 13.65 2.25
N GLY A 208 -3.81 12.32 2.18
CA GLY A 208 -4.52 11.58 3.22
C GLY A 208 -3.86 11.70 4.59
N GLY A 209 -2.53 11.57 4.65
CA GLY A 209 -1.77 11.73 5.90
C GLY A 209 -1.81 13.16 6.45
N CYS A 210 -1.72 14.18 5.60
CA CYS A 210 -1.86 15.58 6.00
C CYS A 210 -3.25 15.87 6.56
N ALA A 211 -4.31 15.31 5.96
CA ALA A 211 -5.67 15.45 6.47
C ALA A 211 -5.85 14.76 7.83
N ILE A 212 -5.29 13.55 8.01
CA ILE A 212 -5.26 12.86 9.32
C ILE A 212 -4.52 13.72 10.36
N ALA A 213 -3.34 14.24 10.01
CA ALA A 213 -2.54 15.07 10.90
C ALA A 213 -3.28 16.37 11.30
N ALA A 214 -3.96 17.02 10.35
CA ALA A 214 -4.77 18.20 10.64
C ALA A 214 -5.93 17.90 11.60
N HIS A 215 -6.58 16.74 11.43
CA HIS A 215 -7.60 16.27 12.36
C HIS A 215 -7.05 16.05 13.76
N LEU A 216 -5.94 15.32 13.89
CA LEU A 216 -5.34 15.00 15.19
C LEU A 216 -4.75 16.24 15.90
N TYR A 217 -4.15 17.17 15.14
CA TYR A 217 -3.46 18.32 15.70
C TYR A 217 -4.38 19.52 15.97
N LYS A 218 -5.38 19.77 15.11
CA LYS A 218 -6.27 20.94 15.21
C LYS A 218 -7.75 20.60 15.39
N GLY A 219 -8.13 19.32 15.41
CA GLY A 219 -9.52 18.90 15.43
C GLY A 219 -10.26 19.17 14.11
N TRP A 220 -9.54 19.44 13.02
CA TRP A 220 -10.16 19.81 11.75
C TRP A 220 -11.03 18.68 11.20
N ASN A 221 -12.25 19.03 10.81
CA ASN A 221 -13.18 18.14 10.12
C ASN A 221 -13.12 18.32 8.59
N SER A 222 -13.90 17.52 7.86
CA SER A 222 -13.91 17.58 6.39
C SER A 222 -14.34 18.94 5.82
N ALA A 223 -15.25 19.66 6.48
CA ALA A 223 -15.71 20.96 6.01
C ALA A 223 -14.62 22.03 6.18
N GLU A 224 -13.90 22.02 7.30
CA GLU A 224 -12.77 22.94 7.53
C GLU A 224 -11.62 22.69 6.54
N LEU A 225 -11.29 21.42 6.30
CA LEU A 225 -10.30 21.04 5.28
C LEU A 225 -10.72 21.47 3.88
N LEU A 226 -11.98 21.20 3.49
CA LEU A 226 -12.51 21.61 2.19
C LEU A 226 -12.43 23.13 2.03
N GLN A 227 -12.88 23.90 3.03
CA GLN A 227 -12.81 25.36 2.98
C GLN A 227 -11.37 25.87 2.83
N ALA A 228 -10.41 25.28 3.53
CA ALA A 228 -9.00 25.65 3.41
C ALA A 228 -8.45 25.32 2.01
N ILE A 229 -8.80 24.17 1.45
CA ILE A 229 -8.39 23.75 0.10
C ILE A 229 -9.00 24.68 -0.96
N GLU A 230 -10.28 25.01 -0.85
CA GLU A 230 -10.94 25.94 -1.77
C GLU A 230 -10.34 27.34 -1.73
N ASN A 231 -9.95 27.82 -0.55
CA ASN A 231 -9.27 29.11 -0.41
C ASN A 231 -7.92 29.10 -1.14
N LEU A 232 -7.16 28.00 -1.08
CA LEU A 232 -5.92 27.84 -1.83
C LEU A 232 -6.17 27.81 -3.35
N VAL A 233 -7.22 27.13 -3.80
CA VAL A 233 -7.61 27.10 -5.22
C VAL A 233 -7.95 28.50 -5.72
N GLU A 234 -8.70 29.28 -4.94
CA GLU A 234 -9.05 30.67 -5.31
C GLU A 234 -7.80 31.56 -5.37
N GLN A 235 -6.91 31.47 -4.38
CA GLN A 235 -5.65 32.22 -4.37
C GLN A 235 -4.79 31.89 -5.60
N TYR A 236 -4.65 30.61 -5.93
CA TYR A 236 -3.90 30.17 -7.10
C TYR A 236 -4.53 30.70 -8.40
N ARG A 237 -5.86 30.62 -8.53
CA ARG A 237 -6.59 31.15 -9.69
C ARG A 237 -6.39 32.66 -9.87
N LEU A 238 -6.33 33.42 -8.77
CA LEU A 238 -6.08 34.86 -8.81
C LEU A 238 -4.62 35.18 -9.18
N SER A 239 -3.65 34.38 -8.74
CA SER A 239 -2.23 34.58 -9.09
C SER A 239 -1.88 34.31 -10.57
N LEU A 240 -2.76 33.61 -11.29
CA LEU A 240 -2.60 33.33 -12.73
C LEU A 240 -3.22 34.40 -13.63
N LYS A 241 -3.84 35.45 -13.07
CA LYS A 241 -4.38 36.60 -13.79
C LYS A 241 -3.45 37.79 -13.68
#